data_AF-T1DN82-F1
#
_entry.id   AF-T1DN82-F1
#
_cell.length_a   1.000
_cell.length_b   1.000
_cell.length_c   1.000
_cell.angle_alpha   90.00
_cell.angle_beta   90.00
_cell.angle_gamma   90.00
#
_symmetry.space_group_name_H-M   'P 1'
#
loop_
_entity.id
_entity.type
_entity.pdbx_description
1 polymer ?
#
loop_
_entity_poly.entity_id
_entity_poly.type
_entity_poly.pdbx_seq_one_letter_code
_entity_poly.pdbx_strand_id
1 'polypeptide(L)'
;MGEEIGAEMAFRSFGNLLRYCEPCIRRAVPLALGLISVSNPKLNILDTLSKFSHDSDAEVAHNAIFAMGLVGAGTNNARLASMLRQLAQYHAKDPNNLFMVRIAQGLTHLGKGTFTISPYHSDRQLMSPVAVAGLMAALVSFLDV
;
A
#
# COMPACT_ATOMS: atom_id res chain seq x y z
N MET A 1 -5.84 -11.83 -2.66
CA MET A 1 -4.47 -12.34 -2.88
C MET A 1 -4.39 -13.63 -3.72
N GLY A 2 -5.49 -14.23 -4.18
CA GLY A 2 -5.45 -15.45 -5.03
C GLY A 2 -5.97 -15.30 -6.46
N GLU A 3 -6.88 -14.34 -6.72
CA GLU A 3 -7.56 -14.20 -8.02
C GLU A 3 -7.35 -12.80 -8.62
N GLU A 4 -6.91 -12.75 -9.87
CA GLU A 4 -6.69 -11.50 -10.61
C GLU A 4 -8.01 -10.78 -10.93
N ILE A 5 -9.04 -11.56 -11.27
CA ILE A 5 -10.38 -11.04 -11.58
C ILE A 5 -11.03 -10.50 -10.29
N GLY A 6 -10.91 -11.24 -9.18
CA GLY A 6 -11.38 -10.79 -7.87
C GLY A 6 -10.71 -9.50 -7.40
N ALA A 7 -9.42 -9.32 -7.68
CA ALA A 7 -8.69 -8.08 -7.38
C ALA A 7 -9.21 -6.87 -8.19
N GLU A 8 -9.51 -7.05 -9.48
CA GLU A 8 -10.07 -5.98 -10.32
C GLU A 8 -11.53 -5.65 -9.98
N MET A 9 -12.34 -6.66 -9.63
CA MET A 9 -13.70 -6.45 -9.16
C MET A 9 -13.71 -5.75 -7.79
N ALA A 10 -12.84 -6.16 -6.86
CA ALA A 10 -12.69 -5.51 -5.56
C ALA A 10 -12.27 -4.03 -5.70
N PHE A 11 -11.35 -3.72 -6.64
CA PHE A 11 -10.95 -2.35 -6.93
C PHE A 11 -12.14 -1.45 -7.33
N ARG A 12 -13.04 -1.96 -8.17
CA ARG A 12 -14.27 -1.23 -8.55
C ARG A 12 -15.22 -1.06 -7.36
N SER A 13 -15.40 -2.10 -6.56
CA SER A 13 -16.24 -2.05 -5.35
C SER A 13 -15.71 -1.06 -4.31
N PHE A 14 -14.38 -0.98 -4.12
CA PHE A 14 -13.77 0.04 -3.25
C PHE A 14 -14.00 1.46 -3.76
N GLY A 15 -14.02 1.67 -5.08
CA GLY A 15 -14.41 2.95 -5.69
C GLY A 15 -15.79 3.44 -5.26
N ASN A 16 -16.75 2.51 -5.12
CA ASN A 16 -18.09 2.82 -4.62
C ASN A 16 -18.09 3.04 -3.10
N LEU A 17 -17.40 2.19 -2.33
CA LEU A 17 -17.29 2.34 -0.87
C LEU A 17 -16.71 3.71 -0.48
N LEU A 18 -15.76 4.26 -1.24
CA LEU A 18 -15.19 5.57 -0.98
C LEU A 18 -16.18 6.73 -1.07
N ARG A 19 -17.22 6.60 -1.91
CA ARG A 19 -18.24 7.65 -2.09
C ARG A 19 -19.35 7.60 -1.06
N TYR A 20 -19.63 6.42 -0.50
CA TYR A 20 -20.84 6.19 0.30
C TYR A 20 -20.57 5.85 1.78
N CYS A 21 -19.31 5.69 2.20
CA CYS A 21 -19.00 5.20 3.54
C CYS A 21 -18.40 6.22 4.52
N GLU A 22 -18.56 5.88 5.80
CA GLU A 22 -18.03 6.56 6.98
C GLU A 22 -16.50 6.71 6.98
N PRO A 23 -15.95 7.68 7.74
CA PRO A 23 -14.51 7.96 7.80
C PRO A 23 -13.66 6.72 8.18
N CYS A 24 -14.17 5.83 9.04
CA CYS A 24 -13.46 4.60 9.41
C CYS A 24 -13.20 3.68 8.21
N ILE A 25 -14.19 3.56 7.30
CA ILE A 25 -14.06 2.75 6.10
C ILE A 25 -13.11 3.43 5.11
N ARG A 26 -13.13 4.77 5.04
CA ARG A 26 -12.19 5.54 4.21
C ARG A 26 -10.73 5.30 4.58
N ARG A 27 -10.42 5.13 5.88
CA ARG A 27 -9.06 4.78 6.37
C ARG A 27 -8.64 3.35 6.02
N ALA A 28 -9.59 2.42 5.96
CA ALA A 28 -9.32 1.00 5.68
C ALA A 28 -9.09 0.71 4.18
N VAL A 29 -9.69 1.50 3.29
CA VAL A 29 -9.62 1.27 1.83
C VAL A 29 -8.18 1.30 1.28
N PRO A 30 -7.32 2.28 1.62
CA PRO A 30 -5.93 2.28 1.14
C PRO A 30 -5.15 1.03 1.59
N LEU A 31 -5.36 0.59 2.83
CA LEU A 31 -4.72 -0.61 3.39
C LEU A 31 -5.20 -1.89 2.66
N ALA A 32 -6.50 -1.99 2.38
CA ALA A 32 -7.07 -3.10 1.62
C ALA A 32 -6.54 -3.15 0.17
N LEU A 33 -6.40 -1.97 -0.48
CA LEU A 33 -5.79 -1.86 -1.80
C LEU A 33 -4.31 -2.29 -1.79
N GLY A 34 -3.57 -1.91 -0.75
CA GLY A 34 -2.20 -2.34 -0.52
C GLY A 34 -2.07 -3.85 -0.36
N LEU A 35 -2.96 -4.47 0.44
CA LEU A 35 -2.98 -5.92 0.65
C LEU A 35 -3.35 -6.70 -0.62
N ILE A 36 -4.25 -6.18 -1.46
CA ILE A 36 -4.63 -6.89 -2.69
C ILE A 36 -3.46 -6.96 -3.69
N SER A 37 -2.59 -5.95 -3.68
CA SER A 37 -1.51 -5.79 -4.66
C SER A 37 -0.12 -5.71 -4.04
N VAL A 38 0.15 -6.52 -3.01
CA VAL A 38 1.48 -6.61 -2.39
C VAL A 38 2.52 -7.04 -3.43
N SER A 39 3.62 -6.28 -3.53
CA SER A 39 4.72 -6.52 -4.47
C SER A 39 4.31 -6.64 -5.95
N ASN A 40 3.13 -6.15 -6.34
CA ASN A 40 2.68 -6.05 -7.72
C ASN A 40 2.25 -4.60 -8.04
N PRO A 41 3.17 -3.75 -8.53
CA PRO A 41 2.89 -2.35 -8.77
C PRO A 41 2.07 -2.14 -10.06
N LYS A 42 0.75 -2.30 -9.96
CA LYS A 42 -0.20 -1.89 -11.01
C LYS A 42 -0.36 -0.36 -10.99
N LEU A 43 -0.16 0.29 -12.14
CA LEU A 43 -0.23 1.75 -12.28
C LEU A 43 -1.58 2.34 -11.80
N ASN A 44 -2.69 1.67 -12.12
CA ASN A 44 -4.03 2.13 -11.74
C ASN A 44 -4.22 2.24 -10.20
N ILE A 45 -3.55 1.36 -9.44
CA ILE A 45 -3.62 1.34 -7.98
C ILE A 45 -2.68 2.40 -7.40
N LEU A 46 -1.52 2.60 -8.01
CA LEU A 46 -0.60 3.66 -7.62
C LEU A 46 -1.21 5.05 -7.84
N ASP A 47 -1.89 5.28 -8.96
CA ASP A 47 -2.53 6.57 -9.27
C ASP A 47 -3.71 6.87 -8.32
N THR A 48 -4.41 5.84 -7.84
CA THR A 48 -5.48 6.01 -6.84
C THR A 48 -4.91 6.25 -5.44
N LEU A 49 -3.90 5.48 -5.02
CA LEU A 49 -3.20 5.72 -3.74
C LEU A 49 -2.50 7.08 -3.70
N SER A 50 -1.99 7.57 -4.82
CA SER A 50 -1.44 8.93 -4.97
C SER A 50 -2.45 10.00 -4.59
N LYS A 51 -3.70 9.84 -5.08
CA LYS A 51 -4.80 10.76 -4.77
C LYS A 51 -5.16 10.71 -3.28
N PHE A 52 -5.22 9.52 -2.68
CA PHE A 52 -5.49 9.39 -1.24
C PHE A 52 -4.39 9.94 -0.35
N SER A 53 -3.15 10.02 -0.84
CA SER A 53 -2.03 10.59 -0.08
C SER A 53 -2.14 12.11 0.09
N HIS A 54 -2.98 12.78 -0.71
CA HIS A 54 -3.25 14.22 -0.63
C HIS A 54 -4.62 14.52 0.03
N ASP A 55 -5.25 13.53 0.66
CA ASP A 55 -6.51 13.75 1.36
C ASP A 55 -6.32 14.67 2.58
N SER A 56 -7.39 15.36 2.98
CA SER A 56 -7.39 16.30 4.09
C SER A 56 -7.23 15.60 5.44
N ASP A 57 -7.64 14.33 5.52
CA ASP A 57 -7.50 13.49 6.70
C ASP A 57 -6.09 12.90 6.77
N ALA A 58 -5.31 13.34 7.77
CA ALA A 58 -3.93 12.90 7.95
C ALA A 58 -3.81 11.38 8.06
N GLU A 59 -4.72 10.70 8.77
CA GLU A 59 -4.66 9.24 8.97
C GLU A 59 -4.86 8.46 7.64
N VAL A 60 -5.75 8.93 6.77
CA VAL A 60 -5.96 8.33 5.44
C VAL A 60 -4.70 8.49 4.59
N ALA A 61 -4.06 9.67 4.66
CA ALA A 61 -2.81 9.94 3.96
C ALA A 61 -1.66 9.04 4.45
N HIS A 62 -1.49 8.87 5.77
CA HIS A 62 -0.47 7.96 6.33
C HIS A 62 -0.68 6.51 5.87
N ASN A 63 -1.93 6.03 5.93
CA ASN A 63 -2.29 4.67 5.50
C ASN A 63 -2.07 4.47 3.99
N ALA A 64 -2.36 5.48 3.17
CA ALA A 64 -2.10 5.44 1.73
C ALA A 64 -0.60 5.41 1.40
N ILE A 65 0.22 6.20 2.10
CA ILE A 65 1.68 6.20 1.92
C ILE A 65 2.28 4.84 2.29
N PHE A 66 1.84 4.25 3.40
CA PHE A 66 2.27 2.91 3.80
C PHE A 66 1.86 1.85 2.79
N ALA A 67 0.60 1.88 2.35
CA ALA A 67 0.08 0.97 1.32
C ALA A 67 0.88 1.06 0.01
N MET A 68 1.29 2.26 -0.42
CA MET A 68 2.17 2.43 -1.59
C MET A 68 3.53 1.76 -1.40
N GLY A 69 4.13 1.90 -0.22
CA GLY A 69 5.38 1.21 0.13
C GLY A 69 5.24 -0.31 0.08
N LEU A 70 4.09 -0.84 0.52
CA LEU A 70 3.78 -2.27 0.50
C LEU A 70 3.59 -2.82 -0.92
N VAL A 71 2.88 -2.09 -1.78
CA VAL A 71 2.68 -2.43 -3.20
C VAL A 71 4.02 -2.46 -3.95
N GLY A 72 4.91 -1.52 -3.61
CA GLY A 72 6.25 -1.41 -4.18
C GLY A 72 7.29 -2.38 -3.61
N ALA A 73 6.97 -3.09 -2.54
CA ALA A 73 7.96 -3.76 -1.72
C ALA A 73 8.83 -4.73 -2.52
N GLY A 74 10.13 -4.45 -2.56
CA GLY A 74 11.15 -5.25 -3.23
C GLY A 74 11.14 -5.25 -4.75
N THR A 75 10.25 -4.50 -5.41
CA THR A 75 10.18 -4.44 -6.88
C THR A 75 11.10 -3.39 -7.49
N ASN A 76 11.60 -2.44 -6.69
CA ASN A 76 12.46 -1.34 -7.13
C ASN A 76 11.89 -0.55 -8.33
N ASN A 77 10.56 -0.33 -8.36
CA ASN A 77 9.92 0.39 -9.44
C ASN A 77 10.33 1.87 -9.44
N ALA A 78 11.03 2.30 -10.51
CA ALA A 78 11.55 3.65 -10.65
C ALA A 78 10.46 4.74 -10.59
N ARG A 79 9.27 4.46 -11.15
CA ARG A 79 8.16 5.42 -11.14
C ARG A 79 7.61 5.62 -9.73
N LEU A 80 7.39 4.53 -8.99
CA LEU A 80 6.96 4.60 -7.58
C LEU A 80 7.99 5.34 -6.72
N ALA A 81 9.27 5.04 -6.91
CA ALA A 81 10.36 5.72 -6.20
C ALA A 81 10.40 7.22 -6.48
N SER A 82 10.17 7.65 -7.73
CA SER A 82 10.07 9.07 -8.06
C SER A 82 8.87 9.75 -7.40
N MET A 83 7.71 9.08 -7.37
CA MET A 83 6.50 9.62 -6.75
C MET A 83 6.64 9.74 -5.24
N LEU A 84 7.23 8.74 -4.58
CA LEU A 84 7.54 8.80 -3.14
C LEU A 84 8.56 9.91 -2.82
N ARG A 85 9.50 10.23 -3.72
CA ARG A 85 10.41 11.39 -3.52
C ARG A 85 9.68 12.71 -3.62
N GLN A 86 8.73 12.85 -4.55
CA GLN A 86 7.89 14.04 -4.66
C GLN A 86 6.99 14.22 -3.43
N LEU A 87 6.38 13.13 -2.94
CA LEU A 87 5.60 13.13 -1.69
C LEU A 87 6.46 13.49 -0.47
N ALA A 88 7.71 13.04 -0.41
CA ALA A 88 8.64 13.42 0.65
C ALA A 88 8.95 14.93 0.65
N GLN A 89 9.04 15.55 -0.53
CA GLN A 89 9.24 16.99 -0.67
C GLN A 89 7.97 17.77 -0.29
N TYR A 90 6.80 17.25 -0.64
CA TYR A 90 5.50 17.85 -0.33
C TYR A 90 5.23 17.84 1.19
N HIS A 91 5.41 16.70 1.84
CA HIS A 91 5.24 16.53 3.30
C HIS A 91 6.48 16.89 4.12
N ALA A 92 7.44 17.63 3.56
CA ALA A 92 8.68 18.00 4.27
C ALA A 92 8.43 18.83 5.55
N LYS A 93 7.26 19.47 5.66
CA LYS A 93 6.85 20.27 6.82
C LYS A 93 6.28 19.43 7.97
N ASP A 94 5.78 18.22 7.69
CA ASP A 94 5.16 17.33 8.69
C ASP A 94 6.07 16.15 9.01
N PRO A 95 6.72 16.12 10.20
CA PRO A 95 7.67 15.07 10.56
C PRO A 95 7.08 13.66 10.54
N ASN A 96 5.80 13.51 10.91
CA ASN A 96 5.11 12.21 10.99
C ASN A 96 4.88 11.61 9.59
N ASN A 97 4.38 12.42 8.66
CA ASN A 97 4.20 12.02 7.26
C ASN A 97 5.54 11.70 6.60
N LEU A 98 6.57 12.50 6.87
CA LEU A 98 7.91 12.29 6.32
C LEU A 98 8.53 10.97 6.80
N PHE A 99 8.34 10.61 8.06
CA PHE A 99 8.80 9.33 8.59
C PHE A 99 8.15 8.14 7.86
N MET A 100 6.83 8.21 7.64
CA MET A 100 6.10 7.17 6.92
C MET A 100 6.56 7.03 5.46
N VAL A 101 6.79 8.15 4.77
CA VAL A 101 7.33 8.13 3.39
C VAL A 101 8.72 7.48 3.35
N ARG A 102 9.58 7.70 4.34
CA ARG A 102 10.90 7.06 4.41
C ARG A 102 10.80 5.56 4.63
N ILE A 103 9.88 5.08 5.47
CA ILE A 103 9.61 3.66 5.62
C ILE A 103 9.15 3.07 4.28
N ALA A 104 8.21 3.72 3.59
CA ALA A 104 7.72 3.28 2.28
C ALA A 104 8.84 3.21 1.22
N GLN A 105 9.74 4.19 1.20
CA GLN A 105 10.93 4.18 0.33
C GLN A 105 11.88 3.02 0.66
N GLY A 106 12.14 2.78 1.95
CA GLY A 106 12.95 1.64 2.40
C GLY A 106 12.36 0.29 1.97
N LEU A 107 11.05 0.11 2.13
CA LEU A 107 10.32 -1.08 1.68
C LEU A 107 10.42 -1.27 0.16
N THR A 108 10.31 -0.19 -0.62
CA THR A 108 10.37 -0.26 -2.10
C THR A 108 11.73 -0.74 -2.61
N HIS A 109 12.81 -0.39 -1.91
CA HIS A 109 14.18 -0.80 -2.25
C HIS A 109 14.66 -2.06 -1.51
N LEU A 110 13.80 -2.69 -0.71
CA LEU A 110 14.13 -3.87 0.08
C LEU A 110 14.58 -5.02 -0.83
N GLY A 111 15.73 -5.63 -0.52
CA GLY A 111 16.22 -6.79 -1.28
C GLY A 111 16.58 -6.54 -2.75
N LYS A 112 16.54 -5.30 -3.28
CA LYS A 112 16.93 -4.97 -4.68
C LYS A 112 16.33 -5.92 -5.74
N GLY A 113 15.13 -6.47 -5.54
CA GLY A 113 14.52 -7.45 -6.46
C GLY A 113 14.62 -8.92 -6.04
N THR A 114 15.41 -9.28 -5.02
CA THR A 114 15.57 -10.68 -4.56
C THR A 114 14.65 -11.05 -3.39
N PHE A 115 14.20 -10.07 -2.61
CA PHE A 115 13.22 -10.26 -1.53
C PHE A 115 11.97 -9.43 -1.83
N THR A 116 10.88 -10.10 -2.20
CA THR A 116 9.53 -9.51 -2.23
C THR A 116 8.78 -9.90 -0.97
N ILE A 117 7.87 -9.04 -0.50
CA ILE A 117 7.02 -9.32 0.66
C ILE A 117 5.82 -10.21 0.27
N SER A 118 5.75 -10.64 -1.00
CA SER A 118 4.76 -11.58 -1.49
C SER A 118 4.67 -12.82 -0.58
N PRO A 119 3.52 -13.06 0.08
CA PRO A 119 3.34 -14.23 0.94
C PRO A 119 3.26 -15.55 0.15
N TYR A 120 3.16 -15.44 -1.18
CA TYR A 120 3.25 -16.55 -2.12
C TYR A 120 4.67 -16.65 -2.66
N HIS A 121 5.33 -17.76 -2.31
CA HIS A 121 6.62 -18.13 -2.87
C HIS A 121 6.41 -19.26 -3.89
N SER A 122 7.15 -19.26 -4.99
CA SER A 122 7.01 -20.24 -6.10
C SER A 122 5.63 -20.29 -6.75
N ASP A 123 5.37 -19.40 -7.73
CA ASP A 123 4.21 -19.45 -8.65
C ASP A 123 2.84 -19.72 -7.98
N ARG A 124 2.57 -19.02 -6.88
CA ARG A 124 1.30 -19.12 -6.11
C ARG A 124 1.01 -20.50 -5.52
N GLN A 125 1.95 -21.44 -5.54
CA GLN A 125 1.74 -22.81 -5.03
C GLN A 125 1.96 -22.93 -3.52
N LEU A 126 2.88 -22.15 -2.93
CA LEU A 126 3.18 -22.20 -1.51
C LEU A 126 2.87 -20.86 -0.84
N MET A 127 1.80 -20.84 -0.05
CA MET A 127 1.50 -19.72 0.84
C MET A 127 2.28 -19.91 2.15
N SER A 128 3.13 -18.95 2.50
CA SER A 128 3.78 -18.94 3.82
C SER A 128 2.82 -18.31 4.84
N PRO A 129 2.25 -19.10 5.79
CA PRO A 129 1.30 -18.57 6.76
C PRO A 129 1.93 -17.51 7.68
N VAL A 130 3.25 -17.57 7.90
CA VAL A 130 3.98 -16.61 8.75
C VAL A 130 4.08 -15.23 8.08
N ALA A 131 4.35 -15.20 6.77
CA ALA A 131 4.39 -13.94 6.02
C ALA A 131 3.00 -13.28 5.93
N VAL A 132 1.95 -14.09 5.75
CA VAL A 132 0.56 -13.61 5.79
C VAL A 132 0.21 -13.07 7.18
N ALA A 133 0.55 -13.80 8.25
CA ALA A 133 0.28 -13.36 9.61
C ALA A 133 1.00 -12.04 9.95
N GLY A 134 2.27 -11.87 9.52
CA GLY A 134 3.01 -10.63 9.70
C GLY A 134 2.41 -9.45 8.94
N LEU A 135 1.96 -9.67 7.71
CA LEU A 135 1.25 -8.67 6.91
C LEU A 135 -0.09 -8.28 7.53
N MET A 136 -0.88 -9.26 7.97
CA MET A 136 -2.17 -8.99 8.61
C MET A 136 -2.00 -8.30 9.96
N ALA A 137 -1.01 -8.66 10.76
CA ALA A 137 -0.72 -7.99 12.02
C ALA A 137 -0.37 -6.50 11.80
N ALA A 138 0.49 -6.20 10.81
CA ALA A 138 0.82 -4.83 10.46
C ALA A 138 -0.41 -4.04 10.01
N LEU A 139 -1.24 -4.61 9.13
CA LEU A 139 -2.44 -3.91 8.65
C LEU A 139 -3.50 -3.70 9.74
N VAL A 140 -3.69 -4.68 10.63
CA VAL A 140 -4.60 -4.54 11.78
C VAL A 140 -4.09 -3.50 12.77
N SER A 141 -2.77 -3.40 12.97
CA SER A 141 -2.20 -2.33 13.81
C SER A 141 -2.38 -0.92 13.24
N PHE A 142 -2.54 -0.76 11.92
CA PHE A 142 -2.88 0.52 11.28
C PHE A 142 -4.39 0.81 11.23
N LEU A 143 -5.23 -0.16 11.62
CA LEU A 143 -6.68 0.01 11.73
C LEU A 143 -7.12 0.42 13.15
N ASP A 144 -6.30 0.15 14.18
CA ASP A 144 -6.63 0.39 15.60
C ASP A 144 -6.22 1.79 16.10
N VAL A 145 -6.48 2.82 15.27
CA VAL A 145 -6.29 4.26 15.60
C VAL A 145 -7.55 5.06 15.27
#